data_AF-A0A259JVY1-F1
#
_entry.id   AF-A0A259JVY1-F1
#
_cell.length_a   1.000
_cell.length_b   1.000
_cell.length_c   1.000
_cell.angle_alpha   90.00
_cell.angle_beta   90.00
_cell.angle_gamma   90.00
#
_symmetry.space_group_name_H-M   'P 1'
#
loop_
_entity.id
_entity.type
_entity.pdbx_description
1 polymer ?
#
loop_
_entity_poly.entity_id
_entity_poly.type
_entity_poly.pdbx_seq_one_letter_code
_entity_poly.pdbx_strand_id
1 'polypeptide(L)' 'RIAATRRLVEARARVGNFYVNRNQIGAVVESQPFGGEGLSGTGPKAGGPHYVARFATERVVCIDTTAAGGNASLLAS' A
#
# COMPACT_ATOMS: atom_id res chain seq x y z
N ARG A 1 -6.53 29.48 7.77
CA ARG A 1 -5.07 29.55 8.03
C ARG A 1 -4.43 28.16 8.15
N ILE A 2 -4.82 27.32 9.11
CA ILE A 2 -4.23 25.98 9.33
C ILE A 2 -4.24 25.10 8.07
N ALA A 3 -5.35 25.06 7.31
CA ALA A 3 -5.43 24.27 6.08
C ALA A 3 -4.41 24.69 5.01
N ALA A 4 -4.15 25.99 4.86
CA ALA A 4 -3.16 26.49 3.91
C ALA A 4 -1.74 26.09 4.32
N THR A 5 -1.42 26.24 5.62
CA THR A 5 -0.12 25.82 6.17
C THR A 5 0.07 24.31 6.09
N ARG A 6 -0.95 23.50 6.40
CA ARG A 6 -0.93 22.04 6.26
C ARG A 6 -0.54 21.64 4.83
N ARG A 7 -1.25 22.17 3.83
CA ARG A 7 -0.98 21.89 2.41
C ARG A 7 0.43 22.28 2.00
N LEU A 8 0.91 23.44 2.48
CA LEU A 8 2.27 23.92 2.20
C LEU A 8 3.34 22.92 2.69
N VAL A 9 3.16 22.39 3.91
CA VAL A 9 4.08 21.44 4.54
C VAL A 9 3.95 20.05 3.93
N GLU A 10 2.72 19.55 3.76
CA GLU A 10 2.42 18.25 3.13
C GLU A 10 3.05 18.13 1.74
N ALA A 11 3.05 19.23 0.96
CA ALA A 11 3.65 19.26 -0.37
C ALA A 11 5.20 19.26 -0.39
N ARG A 12 5.86 19.48 0.75
CA ARG A 12 7.33 19.64 0.85
C ARG A 12 7.99 18.59 1.75
N ALA A 13 7.29 18.11 2.76
CA ALA A 13 7.82 17.16 3.71
C ALA A 13 7.98 15.78 3.06
N ARG A 14 9.20 15.25 3.09
CA ARG A 14 9.48 13.86 2.68
C ARG A 14 9.43 12.96 3.91
N VAL A 15 8.22 12.63 4.35
CA VAL A 15 7.98 11.83 5.55
C VAL A 15 7.04 10.66 5.26
N GLY A 16 7.25 9.56 5.98
CA GLY A 16 6.36 8.39 5.88
C GLY A 16 4.95 8.69 6.40
N ASN A 17 4.83 9.32 7.57
CA ASN A 17 3.55 9.58 8.21
C ASN A 17 3.47 11.07 8.61
N PHE A 18 2.40 11.73 8.20
CA PHE A 18 2.17 13.15 8.47
C PHE A 18 0.93 13.34 9.36
N TYR A 19 1.15 13.86 10.55
CA TYR A 19 0.12 14.05 11.58
C TYR A 19 -0.15 15.53 11.81
N VAL A 20 -1.43 15.93 11.86
CA VAL A 20 -1.84 17.33 11.97
C VAL A 20 -2.64 17.53 13.25
N ASN A 21 -2.23 18.49 14.09
CA ASN A 21 -2.89 18.86 15.34
C ASN A 21 -3.09 17.69 16.33
N ARG A 22 -2.12 16.77 16.36
CA ARG A 22 -2.07 15.61 17.26
C ARG A 22 -0.62 15.17 17.48
N ASN A 23 -0.39 14.21 18.39
CA ASN A 23 0.92 13.58 18.57
C ASN A 23 1.35 12.77 17.32
N GLN A 24 2.64 12.43 17.23
CA GLN A 24 3.25 11.72 16.09
C GLN A 24 3.48 10.22 16.35
N ILE A 25 2.76 9.66 17.32
CA ILE A 25 2.94 8.28 17.80
C ILE A 25 1.61 7.52 17.76
N GLY A 26 1.67 6.19 17.96
CA GLY A 26 0.47 5.36 18.09
C GLY A 26 -0.25 5.13 16.75
N ALA A 27 0.52 4.80 15.71
CA ALA A 27 -0.07 4.39 14.44
C ALA A 27 -0.86 3.09 14.62
N VAL A 28 -2.10 3.09 14.15
CA VAL A 28 -3.02 1.95 14.25
C VAL A 28 -2.94 1.13 12.96
N VAL A 29 -2.82 -0.20 13.09
CA VAL A 29 -2.79 -1.15 11.96
C VAL A 29 -4.04 -0.96 11.09
N GLU A 30 -3.89 -1.10 9.77
CA GLU A 30 -4.89 -0.82 8.70
C GLU A 30 -5.31 0.64 8.53
N SER A 31 -5.46 1.40 9.62
CA SER A 31 -5.86 2.82 9.55
C SER A 31 -4.70 3.73 9.14
N GLN A 32 -3.51 3.48 9.69
CA GLN A 32 -2.31 4.28 9.48
C GLN A 32 -1.11 3.37 9.22
N PRO A 33 -0.99 2.81 8.02
CA PRO A 33 0.24 2.10 7.63
C PRO A 33 1.45 2.96 7.97
N PHE A 34 2.43 2.37 8.67
CA PHE A 34 3.53 3.11 9.28
C PHE A 34 4.89 2.71 8.68
N GLY A 35 5.75 3.70 8.49
CA GLY A 35 7.10 3.52 7.95
C GLY A 35 7.47 4.63 6.96
N GLY A 36 8.77 4.96 6.91
CA GLY A 36 9.33 5.97 6.02
C GLY A 36 10.24 5.40 4.92
N GLU A 37 10.87 6.31 4.19
CA GLU A 37 11.85 6.03 3.13
C GLU A 37 13.21 6.66 3.45
N GLY A 38 14.25 6.34 2.66
CA GLY A 38 15.61 6.86 2.84
C GLY A 38 16.31 6.24 4.06
N LEU A 39 16.93 7.07 4.90
CA LEU A 39 17.60 6.58 6.12
C LEU A 39 16.61 6.08 7.19
N SER A 40 15.31 6.32 7.02
CA SER A 40 14.25 5.85 7.94
C SER A 40 13.65 4.49 7.56
N GLY A 41 14.06 3.91 6.42
CA GLY A 41 13.56 2.61 5.96
C GLY A 41 13.45 2.48 4.45
N THR A 42 12.97 1.31 4.01
CA THR A 42 12.90 0.93 2.59
C THR A 42 11.46 0.74 2.08
N GLY A 43 10.48 0.67 2.99
CA GLY A 43 9.12 0.24 2.69
C GLY A 43 9.02 -1.23 2.23
N PRO A 44 7.80 -1.73 1.96
CA PRO A 44 6.50 -1.10 2.14
C PRO A 44 6.12 -0.92 3.62
N LYS A 45 5.10 -0.10 3.87
CA LYS A 45 4.68 0.26 5.23
C LYS A 45 4.04 -0.92 5.97
N ALA A 46 4.48 -1.13 7.21
CA ALA A 46 3.89 -2.14 8.09
C ALA A 46 2.43 -1.80 8.42
N GLY A 47 1.59 -2.83 8.53
CA GLY A 47 0.15 -2.67 8.78
C GLY A 47 -0.64 -2.08 7.62
N GLY A 48 -0.05 -1.99 6.42
CA GLY A 48 -0.73 -1.59 5.18
C GLY A 48 -0.88 -2.73 4.17
N PRO A 49 -1.67 -2.52 3.11
CA PRO A 49 -2.05 -3.57 2.16
C PRO A 49 -0.87 -4.15 1.37
N HIS A 50 0.25 -3.42 1.27
CA HIS A 50 1.43 -3.84 0.53
C HIS A 50 2.46 -4.59 1.37
N TYR A 51 2.27 -4.69 2.68
CA TYR A 51 3.30 -5.23 3.58
C TYR A 51 3.56 -6.71 3.33
N VAL A 52 2.49 -7.52 3.32
CA VAL A 52 2.60 -8.98 3.23
C VAL A 52 3.15 -9.42 1.87
N ALA A 53 2.74 -8.77 0.79
CA ALA A 53 3.21 -9.08 -0.57
C ALA A 53 4.73 -8.97 -0.71
N ARG A 54 5.40 -8.14 0.11
CA ARG A 54 6.88 -8.01 0.09
C ARG A 54 7.61 -9.30 0.47
N PHE A 55 6.95 -10.20 1.19
CA PHE A 55 7.51 -11.47 1.64
C PHE A 55 7.13 -12.65 0.74
N ALA A 56 6.43 -12.39 -0.36
CA ALA A 56 5.99 -13.39 -1.31
C ALA A 56 6.62 -13.16 -2.68
N THR A 57 6.66 -14.24 -3.48
CA THR A 57 7.03 -14.18 -4.89
C THR A 57 5.80 -14.50 -5.74
N GLU A 58 5.54 -13.67 -6.75
CA GLU A 58 4.47 -13.91 -7.70
C GLU A 58 4.69 -15.21 -8.48
N ARG A 59 3.61 -15.95 -8.74
CA ARG A 59 3.63 -17.17 -9.55
C ARG A 59 2.41 -17.22 -10.46
N VAL A 60 2.66 -17.42 -11.74
CA VAL A 60 1.61 -17.57 -12.76
C VAL A 60 1.53 -19.03 -13.19
N VAL A 61 0.31 -19.52 -13.35
CA VAL A 61 0.01 -20.85 -13.89
C VAL A 61 -0.92 -20.66 -15.09
N CYS A 62 -0.51 -21.16 -16.25
CA CYS A 62 -1.29 -21.13 -17.48
C CYS A 62 -1.62 -22.57 -17.87
N ILE A 63 -2.91 -22.87 -18.00
CA ILE A 63 -3.40 -24.19 -18.38
C ILE A 63 -4.32 -23.99 -19.58
N ASP A 64 -3.98 -24.64 -20.69
CA ASP A 64 -4.88 -24.73 -21.83
C ASP A 64 -6.01 -25.72 -21.50
N THR A 65 -7.24 -25.21 -21.44
CA THR A 65 -8.44 -26.00 -21.13
C THR A 65 -9.23 -26.41 -22.39
N THR A 66 -8.71 -26.14 -23.59
CA THR A 66 -9.41 -26.36 -24.85
C THR A 66 -9.85 -27.81 -25.02
N ALA A 67 -8.99 -28.78 -24.69
CA ALA A 67 -9.30 -30.21 -24.81
C ALA A 67 -10.41 -30.70 -23.86
N ALA A 68 -10.66 -29.99 -22.76
CA ALA A 68 -11.73 -30.29 -21.81
C ALA A 68 -13.07 -29.62 -22.17
N GLY A 69 -13.16 -28.97 -23.34
CA GLY A 69 -14.33 -28.20 -23.77
C GLY A 69 -14.25 -26.70 -23.44
N GLY A 70 -13.11 -26.21 -22.94
CA GLY A 70 -12.92 -24.82 -22.53
C GLY A 70 -13.69 -24.45 -21.24
N ASN A 71 -13.52 -23.21 -20.76
CA ASN A 71 -14.28 -22.69 -19.63
C ASN A 71 -15.28 -21.62 -20.08
N ALA A 72 -16.54 -22.02 -20.28
CA ALA A 72 -17.61 -21.13 -20.74
C ALA A 72 -17.90 -19.95 -19.80
N SER A 73 -17.58 -20.06 -18.50
CA SER A 73 -17.75 -18.94 -17.56
C SER A 73 -16.80 -17.77 -17.80
N LEU A 74 -15.67 -18.01 -18.50
CA LEU A 74 -14.73 -16.95 -18.92
C LEU A 74 -15.20 -16.21 -20.18
N LEU A 75 -16.16 -16.76 -20.92
CA LEU A 75 -16.74 -16.14 -22.12
C LEU A 75 -17.94 -15.24 -21.79
N ALA A 76 -18.47 -15.32 -20.57
CA ALA A 76 -19.70 -14.63 -20.14
C ALA A 76 -19.44 -13.36 -19.31
N SER A 77 -18.19 -12.91 -19.18
CA SER A 77 -17.80 -11.66 -18.51
C SER A 77 -17.69 -10.50 -19.47
#